data_AF-A0A261U5G0-F1
#
_entry.id   AF-A0A261U5G0-F1
#
_cell.length_a   1.000
_cell.length_b   1.000
_cell.length_c   1.000
_cell.angle_alpha   90.00
_cell.angle_beta   90.00
_cell.angle_gamma   90.00
#
_symmetry.space_group_name_H-M   'P 1'
#
loop_
_entity.id
_entity.type
_entity.pdbx_description
1 polymer ?
#
loop_
_entity_poly.entity_id
_entity_poly.type
_entity_poly.pdbx_seq_one_letter_code
_entity_poly.pdbx_strand_id
1 'polypeptide(L)'
;MNSTPSPANVHETCVNMHDDSRISFPDYTWPSGKRSAVAFTLDLDAESPYFWVTRQQQTKSLGELEQRRYGPRQGVARILALLKKWDIKGAFYVPGVVAATYPDLLPTLLQAGHEVGYHGYFHERLDTLDDALLDDYLNRSIDVFRAQTGEAVRGYRAPSFEHSPESLAALARANIAYDSSLMGFDHPYTIDGLVQVPVTWTIDDALYFRYTNGPRDKTHPANPNAVLESWIEEFEGTREWGGLCMITVHDWISGRPQRLRLLDRFFAHISAAKDVWWATPMQIAEYHRSSANANRFDVSAHVGRFAPSVSK
;
A
#
# COMPACT_ATOMS: atom_id res chain seq x y z
N MET A 1 -30.43 -4.83 44.77
CA MET A 1 -30.78 -3.85 43.73
C MET A 1 -29.48 -3.45 43.07
N ASN A 2 -29.27 -3.89 41.84
CA ASN A 2 -28.03 -3.73 41.09
C ASN A 2 -27.88 -2.28 40.64
N SER A 3 -26.80 -1.62 41.04
CA SER A 3 -26.34 -0.36 40.47
C SER A 3 -25.44 -0.65 39.27
N THR A 4 -25.93 -0.37 38.07
CA THR A 4 -25.14 -0.34 36.84
C THR A 4 -24.08 0.77 36.89
N PRO A 5 -22.83 0.53 36.47
CA PRO A 5 -21.83 1.59 36.35
C PRO A 5 -22.09 2.44 35.09
N SER A 6 -21.87 3.75 35.23
CA SER A 6 -21.92 4.76 34.16
C SER A 6 -20.90 4.46 33.05
N PRO A 7 -21.22 4.68 31.76
CA PRO A 7 -20.21 4.59 30.70
C PRO A 7 -19.19 5.72 30.87
N ALA A 8 -17.92 5.37 30.70
CA ALA A 8 -16.80 6.30 30.69
C ALA A 8 -16.89 7.22 29.46
N ASN A 9 -16.55 8.49 29.66
CA ASN A 9 -16.46 9.51 28.62
C ASN A 9 -15.56 9.04 27.47
N VAL A 10 -16.17 8.78 26.33
CA VAL A 10 -15.47 8.79 25.05
C VAL A 10 -15.12 10.26 24.81
N HIS A 11 -13.84 10.60 24.76
CA HIS A 11 -13.40 11.89 24.30
C HIS A 11 -13.80 12.01 22.82
N GLU A 12 -14.95 12.65 22.55
CA GLU A 12 -15.22 13.24 21.24
C GLU A 12 -14.11 14.27 20.98
N THR A 13 -13.13 13.91 20.15
CA THR A 13 -12.22 14.87 19.55
C THR A 13 -13.05 15.77 18.64
N CYS A 14 -13.57 16.87 19.19
CA CYS A 14 -14.21 17.91 18.40
C CYS A 14 -13.24 18.37 17.31
N VAL A 15 -13.61 18.16 16.04
CA VAL A 15 -12.92 18.72 14.89
C VAL A 15 -13.16 20.23 14.90
N ASN A 16 -12.20 21.00 15.42
CA ASN A 16 -12.26 22.46 15.40
C ASN A 16 -11.75 22.95 14.04
N MET A 17 -12.60 23.67 13.31
CA MET A 17 -12.18 24.46 12.15
C MET A 17 -11.45 25.70 12.66
N HIS A 18 -10.19 25.87 12.25
CA HIS A 18 -9.42 27.07 12.57
C HIS A 18 -9.84 28.25 11.68
N ASP A 19 -9.51 29.48 12.09
CA ASP A 19 -9.89 30.73 11.41
C ASP A 19 -9.40 30.83 9.94
N ASP A 20 -8.49 29.95 9.52
CA ASP A 20 -8.00 29.82 8.15
C ASP A 20 -8.76 28.78 7.29
N SER A 21 -9.91 28.29 7.78
CA SER A 21 -10.81 27.33 7.10
C SER A 21 -10.23 25.94 6.81
N ARG A 22 -9.17 25.53 7.52
CA ARG A 22 -8.69 24.13 7.51
C ARG A 22 -9.13 23.39 8.77
N ILE A 23 -9.44 22.10 8.61
CA ILE A 23 -9.27 21.14 9.71
C ILE A 23 -7.75 21.08 9.93
N SER A 24 -7.21 21.81 10.91
CA SER A 24 -5.76 21.86 11.07
C SER A 24 -5.30 20.65 11.88
N PHE A 25 -4.76 19.66 11.18
CA PHE A 25 -3.82 18.75 11.81
C PHE A 25 -2.47 19.45 11.94
N PRO A 26 -1.74 19.25 13.04
CA PRO A 26 -0.43 19.87 13.21
C PRO A 26 0.60 19.24 12.27
N ASP A 27 1.60 19.98 11.79
CA ASP A 27 2.58 19.51 10.79
C ASP A 27 3.22 18.15 11.11
N TYR A 28 3.25 17.24 10.13
CA TYR A 28 3.94 15.96 10.27
C TYR A 28 5.46 16.17 10.30
N THR A 29 6.13 15.62 11.31
CA THR A 29 7.57 15.84 11.50
C THR A 29 8.37 14.63 11.03
N TRP A 30 9.10 14.74 9.92
CA TRP A 30 9.98 13.68 9.39
C TRP A 30 11.35 13.62 10.09
N PRO A 31 12.05 12.47 10.06
CA PRO A 31 13.32 12.33 10.78
C PRO A 31 14.40 13.25 10.21
N SER A 32 15.36 13.61 11.06
CA SER A 32 16.58 14.34 10.66
C SER A 32 16.32 15.65 9.90
N GLY A 33 15.21 16.33 10.19
CA GLY A 33 14.84 17.59 9.55
C GLY A 33 14.47 17.46 8.07
N LYS A 34 14.14 16.25 7.61
CA LYS A 34 13.64 16.02 6.25
C LYS A 34 12.30 16.72 6.08
N ARG A 35 12.01 17.15 4.84
CA ARG A 35 10.76 17.82 4.49
C ARG A 35 9.67 16.81 4.16
N SER A 36 10.01 15.72 3.48
CA SER A 36 9.07 14.70 3.03
C SER A 36 9.72 13.31 3.02
N ALA A 37 8.91 12.28 2.76
CA ALA A 37 9.38 10.92 2.56
C ALA A 37 8.97 10.37 1.19
N VAL A 38 9.70 9.36 0.72
CA VAL A 38 9.38 8.58 -0.47
C VAL A 38 9.55 7.10 -0.16
N ALA A 39 8.58 6.30 -0.59
CA ALA A 39 8.66 4.85 -0.54
C ALA A 39 8.44 4.26 -1.95
N PHE A 40 9.34 3.38 -2.38
CA PHE A 40 9.09 2.54 -3.54
C PHE A 40 8.42 1.24 -3.10
N THR A 41 7.28 0.93 -3.70
CA THR A 41 6.56 -0.32 -3.44
C THR A 41 6.17 -1.02 -4.73
N LEU A 42 6.12 -2.35 -4.66
CA LEU A 42 5.69 -3.19 -5.76
C LEU A 42 4.63 -4.16 -5.29
N ASP A 43 3.50 -4.19 -5.99
CA ASP A 43 2.45 -5.19 -5.81
C ASP A 43 2.73 -6.34 -6.80
N LEU A 44 3.16 -7.48 -6.26
CA LEU A 44 3.64 -8.63 -7.02
C LEU A 44 2.48 -9.58 -7.34
N ASP A 45 1.51 -9.04 -8.07
CA ASP A 45 0.24 -9.68 -8.39
C ASP A 45 0.37 -11.00 -9.15
N ALA A 46 1.28 -11.02 -10.13
CA ALA A 46 1.38 -12.09 -11.11
C ALA A 46 0.00 -12.51 -11.66
N GLU A 47 -0.31 -13.82 -11.69
CA GLU A 47 -1.59 -14.34 -12.14
C GLU A 47 -2.73 -14.25 -11.11
N SER A 48 -2.43 -13.89 -9.86
CA SER A 48 -3.40 -14.00 -8.74
C SER A 48 -4.71 -13.24 -8.99
N PRO A 49 -4.71 -11.96 -9.41
CA PRO A 49 -5.95 -11.24 -9.68
C PRO A 49 -6.78 -11.85 -10.82
N TYR A 50 -6.13 -12.47 -11.82
CA TYR A 50 -6.83 -13.14 -12.91
C TYR A 50 -7.57 -14.38 -12.40
N PHE A 51 -6.90 -15.21 -11.61
CA PHE A 51 -7.52 -16.42 -11.05
C PHE A 51 -8.64 -16.07 -10.08
N TRP A 52 -8.47 -15.04 -9.25
CA TRP A 52 -9.54 -14.60 -8.36
C TRP A 52 -10.78 -14.12 -9.12
N VAL A 53 -10.61 -13.26 -10.12
CA VAL A 53 -11.75 -12.73 -10.88
C VAL A 53 -12.45 -13.80 -11.72
N THR A 54 -11.70 -14.76 -12.25
CA THR A 54 -12.24 -15.84 -13.10
C THR A 54 -12.62 -17.11 -12.32
N ARG A 55 -12.54 -17.11 -10.99
CA ARG A 55 -12.74 -18.31 -10.15
C ARG A 55 -14.07 -19.05 -10.36
N GLN A 56 -15.12 -18.33 -10.73
CA GLN A 56 -16.44 -18.92 -11.02
C GLN A 56 -16.58 -19.43 -12.46
N GLN A 57 -15.75 -18.93 -13.37
CA GLN A 57 -15.79 -19.24 -14.80
C GLN A 57 -14.37 -19.18 -15.37
N GLN A 58 -13.65 -20.29 -15.27
CA GLN A 58 -12.25 -20.35 -15.69
C GLN A 58 -12.15 -20.08 -17.19
N THR A 59 -11.56 -18.93 -17.55
CA THR A 59 -11.40 -18.54 -18.95
C THR A 59 -10.11 -19.15 -19.52
N LYS A 60 -10.10 -19.43 -20.82
CA LYS A 60 -8.93 -20.00 -21.54
C LYS A 60 -8.00 -18.89 -22.09
N SER A 61 -7.84 -17.78 -21.36
CA SER A 61 -7.09 -16.61 -21.82
C SER A 61 -5.58 -16.81 -21.67
N LEU A 62 -4.95 -17.47 -22.65
CA LEU A 62 -3.50 -17.64 -22.66
C LEU A 62 -2.77 -16.29 -22.79
N GLY A 63 -3.33 -15.35 -23.56
CA GLY A 63 -2.73 -14.04 -23.80
C GLY A 63 -2.61 -13.17 -22.55
N GLU A 64 -3.63 -13.16 -21.68
CA GLU A 64 -3.56 -12.43 -20.40
C GLU A 64 -2.63 -13.15 -19.41
N LEU A 65 -2.71 -14.48 -19.33
CA LEU A 65 -1.84 -15.26 -18.45
C LEU A 65 -0.36 -15.06 -18.77
N GLU A 66 0.04 -15.09 -20.04
CA GLU A 66 1.43 -14.85 -20.43
C GLU A 66 1.87 -13.40 -20.22
N GLN A 67 0.95 -12.44 -20.30
CA GLN A 67 1.24 -11.06 -19.90
C GLN A 67 1.54 -10.94 -18.42
N ARG A 68 0.76 -11.60 -17.57
CA ARG A 68 0.94 -11.60 -16.10
C ARG A 68 2.20 -12.36 -15.67
N ARG A 69 2.43 -13.54 -16.23
CA ARG A 69 3.64 -14.36 -16.01
C ARG A 69 4.95 -13.67 -16.37
N TYR A 70 4.89 -12.63 -17.19
CA TYR A 70 6.05 -11.79 -17.47
C TYR A 70 6.65 -11.19 -16.20
N GLY A 71 5.79 -10.83 -15.22
CA GLY A 71 6.20 -10.23 -13.96
C GLY A 71 7.22 -11.09 -13.20
N PRO A 72 6.86 -12.30 -12.75
CA PRO A 72 7.80 -13.19 -12.07
C PRO A 72 8.97 -13.64 -12.95
N ARG A 73 8.76 -13.84 -14.26
CA ARG A 73 9.80 -14.36 -15.17
C ARG A 73 10.86 -13.33 -15.56
N GLN A 74 10.52 -12.05 -15.62
CA GLN A 74 11.38 -11.00 -16.18
C GLN A 74 11.26 -9.67 -15.42
N GLY A 75 10.05 -9.28 -15.05
CA GLY A 75 9.76 -7.98 -14.44
C GLY A 75 10.47 -7.76 -13.12
N VAL A 76 10.33 -8.71 -12.19
CA VAL A 76 10.92 -8.64 -10.84
C VAL A 76 12.43 -8.43 -10.92
N ALA A 77 13.16 -9.27 -11.68
CA ALA A 77 14.62 -9.17 -11.79
C ALA A 77 15.08 -7.81 -12.35
N ARG A 78 14.33 -7.22 -13.29
CA ARG A 78 14.66 -5.92 -13.88
C ARG A 78 14.39 -4.76 -12.92
N ILE A 79 13.31 -4.84 -12.16
CA ILE A 79 13.00 -3.84 -11.13
C ILE A 79 14.05 -3.90 -10.02
N LEU A 80 14.43 -5.09 -9.55
CA LEU A 80 15.51 -5.26 -8.57
C LEU A 80 16.84 -4.67 -9.08
N ALA A 81 17.17 -4.86 -10.35
CA ALA A 81 18.36 -4.24 -10.96
C ALA A 81 18.28 -2.70 -10.97
N LEU A 82 17.10 -2.13 -11.23
CA LEU A 82 16.88 -0.69 -11.19
C LEU A 82 16.98 -0.14 -9.76
N LEU A 83 16.35 -0.80 -8.78
CA LEU A 83 16.47 -0.41 -7.37
C LEU A 83 17.92 -0.46 -6.89
N LYS A 84 18.66 -1.50 -7.25
CA LYS A 84 20.09 -1.62 -6.97
C LYS A 84 20.91 -0.49 -7.61
N LYS A 85 20.60 -0.06 -8.83
CA LYS A 85 21.28 1.06 -9.51
C LYS A 85 21.19 2.36 -8.69
N TRP A 86 20.06 2.58 -8.03
CA TRP A 86 19.78 3.80 -7.26
C TRP A 86 20.00 3.63 -5.75
N ASP A 87 20.45 2.46 -5.30
CA ASP A 87 20.56 2.10 -3.87
C ASP A 87 19.25 2.29 -3.09
N ILE A 88 18.11 1.99 -3.73
CA ILE A 88 16.78 2.10 -3.13
C ILE A 88 16.38 0.75 -2.54
N LYS A 89 15.90 0.76 -1.30
CA LYS A 89 15.19 -0.39 -0.70
C LYS A 89 13.68 -0.18 -0.85
N GLY A 90 13.04 -1.08 -1.60
CA GLY A 90 11.59 -1.12 -1.73
C GLY A 90 10.91 -2.12 -0.81
N ALA A 91 9.57 -2.08 -0.80
CA ALA A 91 8.72 -3.12 -0.24
C ALA A 91 7.92 -3.84 -1.34
N PHE A 92 7.77 -5.15 -1.19
CA PHE A 92 7.09 -6.01 -2.15
C PHE A 92 5.90 -6.68 -1.47
N TYR A 93 4.68 -6.33 -1.88
CA TYR A 93 3.45 -6.93 -1.37
C TYR A 93 3.09 -8.11 -2.25
N VAL A 94 3.04 -9.31 -1.67
CA VAL A 94 2.94 -10.57 -2.43
C VAL A 94 1.69 -11.34 -1.98
N PRO A 95 0.78 -11.71 -2.90
CA PRO A 95 -0.33 -12.60 -2.56
C PRO A 95 0.20 -13.96 -2.10
N GLY A 96 -0.43 -14.56 -1.08
CA GLY A 96 -0.01 -15.84 -0.52
C GLY A 96 0.11 -16.96 -1.55
N VAL A 97 -0.79 -17.02 -2.54
CA VAL A 97 -0.74 -18.01 -3.63
C VAL A 97 0.46 -17.79 -4.55
N VAL A 98 0.89 -16.54 -4.76
CA VAL A 98 2.08 -16.22 -5.57
C VAL A 98 3.33 -16.65 -4.81
N ALA A 99 3.42 -16.31 -3.53
CA ALA A 99 4.51 -16.79 -2.67
C ALA A 99 4.58 -18.33 -2.66
N ALA A 100 3.45 -19.02 -2.50
CA ALA A 100 3.40 -20.48 -2.53
C ALA A 100 3.81 -21.08 -3.88
N THR A 101 3.54 -20.37 -4.98
CA THR A 101 3.92 -20.79 -6.34
C THR A 101 5.42 -20.62 -6.60
N TYR A 102 6.04 -19.60 -5.99
CA TYR A 102 7.45 -19.26 -6.16
C TYR A 102 8.19 -19.26 -4.81
N PRO A 103 8.59 -20.42 -4.27
CA PRO A 103 9.08 -20.53 -2.90
C PRO A 103 10.40 -19.78 -2.62
N ASP A 104 11.20 -19.51 -3.65
CA ASP A 104 12.45 -18.76 -3.53
C ASP A 104 12.24 -17.23 -3.65
N LEU A 105 11.02 -16.77 -3.93
CA LEU A 105 10.71 -15.37 -4.18
C LEU A 105 10.94 -14.49 -2.94
N LEU A 106 10.28 -14.81 -1.81
CA LEU A 106 10.42 -14.02 -0.58
C LEU A 106 11.86 -14.04 -0.04
N PRO A 107 12.55 -15.21 0.04
CA PRO A 107 13.96 -15.26 0.43
C PRO A 107 14.86 -14.40 -0.46
N THR A 108 14.64 -14.39 -1.76
CA THR A 108 15.43 -13.57 -2.71
C THR A 108 15.26 -12.08 -2.45
N LEU A 109 14.03 -11.62 -2.19
CA LEU A 109 13.73 -10.21 -1.92
C LEU A 109 14.36 -9.77 -0.58
N LEU A 110 14.23 -10.59 0.46
CA LEU A 110 14.85 -10.35 1.76
C LEU A 110 16.38 -10.34 1.68
N GLN A 111 16.99 -11.26 0.94
CA GLN A 111 18.45 -11.31 0.74
C GLN A 111 18.98 -10.05 0.03
N ALA A 112 18.18 -9.47 -0.87
CA ALA A 112 18.49 -8.18 -1.51
C ALA A 112 18.29 -6.96 -0.57
N GLY A 113 17.79 -7.19 0.65
CA GLY A 113 17.53 -6.16 1.66
C GLY A 113 16.23 -5.40 1.45
N HIS A 114 15.28 -5.98 0.70
CA HIS A 114 13.95 -5.41 0.51
C HIS A 114 12.99 -5.91 1.57
N GLU A 115 11.95 -5.12 1.83
CA GLU A 115 10.83 -5.53 2.65
C GLU A 115 9.88 -6.42 1.84
N VAL A 116 9.24 -7.40 2.51
CA VAL A 116 8.11 -8.16 1.96
C VAL A 116 6.89 -7.99 2.86
N GLY A 117 5.72 -7.87 2.25
CA GLY A 117 4.43 -7.70 2.92
C GLY A 117 3.35 -8.60 2.33
N TYR A 118 2.27 -8.78 3.08
CA TYR A 118 1.11 -9.55 2.64
C TYR A 118 0.26 -8.77 1.64
N HIS A 119 -0.39 -9.48 0.71
CA HIS A 119 -1.30 -8.90 -0.28
C HIS A 119 -2.55 -9.78 -0.53
N GLY A 120 -3.24 -10.15 0.55
CA GLY A 120 -4.25 -11.22 0.53
C GLY A 120 -3.64 -12.60 0.23
N TYR A 121 -4.48 -13.61 0.02
CA TYR A 121 -4.00 -14.92 -0.43
C TYR A 121 -4.12 -15.09 -1.95
N PHE A 122 -5.29 -14.79 -2.52
CA PHE A 122 -5.62 -14.85 -3.94
C PHE A 122 -5.73 -13.47 -4.59
N HIS A 123 -5.36 -12.38 -3.91
CA HIS A 123 -5.66 -11.01 -4.34
C HIS A 123 -7.18 -10.74 -4.31
N GLU A 124 -7.82 -11.17 -3.23
CA GLU A 124 -9.23 -10.96 -2.93
C GLU A 124 -9.53 -9.59 -2.31
N ARG A 125 -10.67 -9.01 -2.68
CA ARG A 125 -11.19 -7.79 -2.08
C ARG A 125 -11.74 -8.08 -0.68
N LEU A 126 -11.13 -7.48 0.35
CA LEU A 126 -11.41 -7.83 1.75
C LEU A 126 -12.82 -7.40 2.19
N ASP A 127 -13.35 -6.32 1.62
CA ASP A 127 -14.73 -5.84 1.84
C ASP A 127 -15.82 -6.80 1.34
N THR A 128 -15.44 -7.83 0.57
CA THR A 128 -16.36 -8.79 -0.03
C THR A 128 -16.36 -10.15 0.66
N LEU A 129 -15.51 -10.34 1.67
CA LEU A 129 -15.38 -11.59 2.40
C LEU A 129 -16.24 -11.57 3.67
N ASP A 130 -16.64 -12.75 4.12
CA ASP A 130 -17.06 -12.92 5.52
C ASP A 130 -15.83 -13.11 6.42
N ASP A 131 -16.04 -12.96 7.73
CA ASP A 131 -14.96 -13.03 8.73
C ASP A 131 -14.22 -14.38 8.69
N ALA A 132 -14.93 -15.48 8.40
CA ALA A 132 -14.34 -16.81 8.37
C ALA A 132 -13.37 -17.00 7.19
N LEU A 133 -13.75 -16.54 5.99
CA LEU A 133 -12.89 -16.57 4.82
C LEU A 133 -11.72 -15.60 4.95
N LEU A 134 -11.97 -14.42 5.51
CA LEU A 134 -10.93 -13.43 5.78
C LEU A 134 -9.86 -14.02 6.71
N ASP A 135 -10.26 -14.60 7.84
CA ASP A 135 -9.33 -15.21 8.79
C ASP A 135 -8.60 -16.42 8.18
N ASP A 136 -9.28 -17.26 7.39
CA ASP A 136 -8.65 -18.40 6.70
C ASP A 136 -7.56 -17.92 5.72
N TYR A 137 -7.88 -16.98 4.83
CA TYR A 137 -6.91 -16.49 3.84
C TYR A 137 -5.75 -15.74 4.46
N LEU A 138 -5.99 -14.92 5.49
CA LEU A 138 -4.93 -14.23 6.22
C LEU A 138 -3.98 -15.25 6.87
N ASN A 139 -4.52 -16.26 7.55
CA ASN A 139 -3.70 -17.30 8.19
C ASN A 139 -2.89 -18.11 7.18
N ARG A 140 -3.47 -18.47 6.03
CA ARG A 140 -2.73 -19.18 4.96
C ARG A 140 -1.57 -18.34 4.42
N SER A 141 -1.78 -17.04 4.23
CA SER A 141 -0.69 -16.14 3.80
C SER A 141 0.40 -16.06 4.87
N ILE A 142 0.03 -15.94 6.15
CA ILE A 142 0.98 -15.95 7.27
C ILE A 142 1.80 -17.25 7.29
N ASP A 143 1.16 -18.40 7.15
CA ASP A 143 1.82 -19.71 7.15
C ASP A 143 2.82 -19.87 6.00
N VAL A 144 2.42 -19.49 4.77
CA VAL A 144 3.31 -19.55 3.59
C VAL A 144 4.53 -18.64 3.79
N PHE A 145 4.32 -17.41 4.25
CA PHE A 145 5.42 -16.48 4.48
C PHE A 145 6.35 -16.99 5.57
N ARG A 146 5.82 -17.41 6.72
CA ARG A 146 6.63 -17.95 7.83
C ARG A 146 7.44 -19.17 7.37
N ALA A 147 6.87 -20.04 6.55
CA ALA A 147 7.58 -21.20 6.02
C ALA A 147 8.79 -20.82 5.13
N GLN A 148 8.73 -19.70 4.42
CA GLN A 148 9.78 -19.25 3.50
C GLN A 148 10.80 -18.31 4.15
N THR A 149 10.34 -17.42 5.04
CA THR A 149 11.17 -16.36 5.64
C THR A 149 11.69 -16.73 7.02
N GLY A 150 11.12 -17.75 7.66
CA GLY A 150 11.41 -18.15 9.05
C GLY A 150 10.70 -17.31 10.11
N GLU A 151 10.04 -16.21 9.74
CA GLU A 151 9.32 -15.32 10.65
C GLU A 151 8.02 -14.79 10.04
N ALA A 152 7.09 -14.35 10.89
CA ALA A 152 5.92 -13.64 10.38
C ALA A 152 6.35 -12.25 9.90
N VAL A 153 5.96 -11.89 8.68
CA VAL A 153 6.15 -10.51 8.20
C VAL A 153 5.07 -9.62 8.81
N ARG A 154 5.27 -8.31 8.75
CA ARG A 154 4.46 -7.36 9.55
C ARG A 154 3.86 -6.21 8.73
N GLY A 155 4.13 -6.15 7.44
CA GLY A 155 3.48 -5.21 6.51
C GLY A 155 2.32 -5.87 5.77
N TYR A 156 1.27 -5.10 5.52
CA TYR A 156 0.10 -5.53 4.75
C TYR A 156 -0.30 -4.45 3.74
N ARG A 157 -0.82 -4.89 2.60
CA ARG A 157 -1.55 -4.05 1.64
C ARG A 157 -2.75 -4.82 1.15
N ALA A 158 -3.94 -4.26 1.23
CA ALA A 158 -5.14 -4.87 0.72
C ALA A 158 -5.18 -4.83 -0.81
N PRO A 159 -5.53 -5.97 -1.44
CA PRO A 159 -5.87 -5.98 -2.85
C PRO A 159 -6.92 -4.93 -3.20
N SER A 160 -6.66 -4.17 -4.27
CA SER A 160 -7.52 -3.05 -4.70
C SER A 160 -7.63 -1.88 -3.71
N PHE A 161 -6.69 -1.73 -2.76
CA PHE A 161 -6.67 -0.66 -1.77
C PHE A 161 -7.97 -0.52 -0.97
N GLU A 162 -8.58 -1.65 -0.63
CA GLU A 162 -9.89 -1.67 0.02
C GLU A 162 -9.93 -2.50 1.29
N HIS A 163 -10.58 -1.92 2.30
CA HIS A 163 -10.88 -2.56 3.57
C HIS A 163 -12.35 -2.41 3.96
N SER A 164 -12.89 -3.40 4.67
CA SER A 164 -13.95 -3.18 5.64
C SER A 164 -13.37 -2.87 7.03
N PRO A 165 -14.14 -2.25 7.96
CA PRO A 165 -13.72 -2.10 9.35
C PRO A 165 -13.33 -3.44 10.01
N GLU A 166 -14.07 -4.50 9.70
CA GLU A 166 -13.82 -5.86 10.20
C GLU A 166 -12.46 -6.38 9.71
N SER A 167 -12.11 -6.10 8.44
CA SER A 167 -10.83 -6.50 7.86
C SER A 167 -9.63 -5.79 8.49
N LEU A 168 -9.74 -4.49 8.79
CA LEU A 168 -8.71 -3.77 9.53
C LEU A 168 -8.54 -4.33 10.94
N ALA A 169 -9.66 -4.63 11.62
CA ALA A 169 -9.63 -5.23 12.94
C ALA A 169 -9.00 -6.64 12.92
N ALA A 170 -9.20 -7.43 11.86
CA ALA A 170 -8.55 -8.72 11.69
C ALA A 170 -7.02 -8.59 11.55
N LEU A 171 -6.54 -7.61 10.76
CA LEU A 171 -5.10 -7.34 10.66
C LEU A 171 -4.49 -6.95 12.00
N ALA A 172 -5.17 -6.11 12.79
CA ALA A 172 -4.74 -5.74 14.13
C ALA A 172 -4.64 -6.97 15.06
N ARG A 173 -5.65 -7.86 15.05
CA ARG A 173 -5.62 -9.12 15.83
C ARG A 173 -4.49 -10.06 15.39
N ALA A 174 -4.11 -10.03 14.12
CA ALA A 174 -3.01 -10.80 13.56
C ALA A 174 -1.61 -10.19 13.82
N ASN A 175 -1.51 -9.12 14.63
CA ASN A 175 -0.26 -8.41 14.93
C ASN A 175 0.46 -7.84 13.70
N ILE A 176 -0.29 -7.48 12.65
CA ILE A 176 0.23 -6.67 11.55
C ILE A 176 0.68 -5.32 12.11
N ALA A 177 1.88 -4.88 11.76
CA ALA A 177 2.46 -3.65 12.28
C ALA A 177 1.93 -2.41 11.56
N TYR A 178 1.65 -2.51 10.26
CA TYR A 178 1.07 -1.42 9.49
C TYR A 178 0.31 -1.95 8.28
N ASP A 179 -0.65 -1.16 7.82
CA ASP A 179 -1.32 -1.32 6.53
C ASP A 179 -0.91 -0.19 5.57
N SER A 180 -0.80 -0.48 4.28
CA SER A 180 -0.52 0.51 3.23
C SER A 180 -1.55 0.43 2.10
N SER A 181 -2.82 0.68 2.45
CA SER A 181 -3.95 0.57 1.52
C SER A 181 -4.86 1.80 1.49
N LEU A 182 -4.91 2.57 2.59
CA LEU A 182 -5.84 3.68 2.74
C LEU A 182 -5.17 5.03 2.49
N MET A 183 -5.98 6.07 2.28
CA MET A 183 -5.54 7.36 1.72
C MET A 183 -6.12 8.55 2.50
N GLY A 184 -6.31 8.41 3.81
CA GLY A 184 -6.96 9.44 4.63
C GLY A 184 -6.11 10.70 4.87
N PHE A 185 -4.79 10.59 4.71
CA PHE A 185 -3.81 11.64 4.87
C PHE A 185 -2.69 11.46 3.85
N ASP A 186 -1.95 12.54 3.59
CA ASP A 186 -0.73 12.50 2.76
C ASP A 186 0.49 11.99 3.54
N HIS A 187 0.36 11.65 4.81
CA HIS A 187 1.42 11.14 5.67
C HIS A 187 0.88 10.02 6.58
N PRO A 188 1.74 9.24 7.26
CA PRO A 188 1.28 8.17 8.14
C PRO A 188 0.33 8.67 9.23
N TYR A 189 -0.64 7.83 9.54
CA TYR A 189 -1.70 8.09 10.52
C TYR A 189 -2.13 6.76 11.15
N THR A 190 -3.03 6.79 12.13
CA THR A 190 -3.47 5.56 12.81
C THR A 190 -4.99 5.42 12.73
N ILE A 191 -5.47 4.22 12.38
CA ILE A 191 -6.90 3.87 12.44
C ILE A 191 -7.07 2.80 13.51
N ASP A 192 -7.83 3.11 14.57
CA ASP A 192 -8.14 2.17 15.66
C ASP A 192 -6.91 1.37 16.16
N GLY A 193 -5.76 2.05 16.27
CA GLY A 193 -4.49 1.48 16.74
C GLY A 193 -3.60 0.82 15.66
N LEU A 194 -4.07 0.66 14.42
CA LEU A 194 -3.28 0.16 13.30
C LEU A 194 -2.70 1.33 12.49
N VAL A 195 -1.37 1.37 12.39
CA VAL A 195 -0.67 2.39 11.60
C VAL A 195 -0.99 2.21 10.11
N GLN A 196 -1.38 3.30 9.47
CA GLN A 196 -1.60 3.41 8.05
C GLN A 196 -0.42 4.14 7.42
N VAL A 197 0.21 3.55 6.41
CA VAL A 197 1.21 4.19 5.55
C VAL A 197 0.53 4.48 4.21
N PRO A 198 0.02 5.70 4.00
CA PRO A 198 -0.97 5.95 2.98
C PRO A 198 -0.44 5.70 1.56
N VAL A 199 -1.34 5.24 0.70
CA VAL A 199 -1.14 5.14 -0.74
C VAL A 199 -1.82 6.31 -1.45
N THR A 200 -1.64 6.39 -2.77
CA THR A 200 -2.40 7.29 -3.64
C THR A 200 -2.63 6.62 -4.98
N TRP A 201 -3.77 6.90 -5.61
CA TRP A 201 -4.05 6.45 -6.98
C TRP A 201 -3.22 7.19 -8.04
N THR A 202 -2.74 8.40 -7.73
CA THR A 202 -2.02 9.25 -8.69
C THR A 202 -0.65 8.69 -9.07
N ILE A 203 -0.03 7.92 -8.18
CA ILE A 203 1.26 7.24 -8.42
C ILE A 203 1.08 5.72 -8.33
N ASP A 204 0.12 5.22 -9.10
CA ASP A 204 -0.11 3.80 -9.37
C ASP A 204 0.01 3.51 -10.87
N ASP A 205 0.94 2.64 -11.27
CA ASP A 205 1.17 2.30 -12.69
C ASP A 205 -0.03 1.61 -13.36
N ALA A 206 -0.88 0.92 -12.59
CA ALA A 206 -2.03 0.19 -13.11
C ALA A 206 -3.11 1.14 -13.62
N LEU A 207 -3.24 2.33 -13.02
CA LEU A 207 -4.16 3.38 -13.49
C LEU A 207 -3.84 3.83 -14.92
N TYR A 208 -2.55 3.88 -15.27
CA TYR A 208 -2.08 4.44 -16.54
C TYR A 208 -1.79 3.40 -17.60
N PHE A 209 -1.32 2.22 -17.21
CA PHE A 209 -0.65 1.29 -18.13
C PHE A 209 -1.28 -0.09 -18.20
N ARG A 210 -2.21 -0.43 -17.31
CA ARG A 210 -2.87 -1.74 -17.33
C ARG A 210 -3.69 -1.88 -18.61
N TYR A 211 -3.39 -2.93 -19.37
CA TYR A 211 -4.18 -3.34 -20.52
C TYR A 211 -4.06 -4.84 -20.67
N THR A 212 -5.18 -5.54 -20.60
CA THR A 212 -5.29 -7.01 -20.70
C THR A 212 -6.02 -7.47 -21.95
N ASN A 213 -6.50 -6.52 -22.77
CA ASN A 213 -7.41 -6.74 -23.89
C ASN A 213 -8.74 -7.39 -23.43
N GLY A 214 -9.23 -6.97 -22.26
CA GLY A 214 -10.44 -7.49 -21.63
C GLY A 214 -11.51 -6.42 -21.40
N PRO A 215 -12.74 -6.80 -21.03
CA PRO A 215 -13.88 -5.88 -20.88
C PRO A 215 -13.71 -4.85 -19.75
N ARG A 216 -12.69 -5.02 -18.90
CA ARG A 216 -12.35 -4.10 -17.79
C ARG A 216 -11.38 -2.99 -18.20
N ASP A 217 -10.80 -3.08 -19.40
CA ASP A 217 -9.91 -2.05 -19.92
C ASP A 217 -10.75 -0.89 -20.46
N LYS A 218 -10.76 0.24 -19.74
CA LYS A 218 -11.55 1.42 -20.11
C LYS A 218 -10.84 2.31 -21.13
N THR A 219 -9.52 2.25 -21.17
CA THR A 219 -8.65 3.12 -21.98
C THR A 219 -7.41 2.36 -22.45
N HIS A 220 -6.76 2.88 -23.49
CA HIS A 220 -5.43 2.39 -23.89
C HIS A 220 -4.35 2.90 -22.92
N PRO A 221 -3.20 2.19 -22.83
CA PRO A 221 -2.07 2.65 -22.03
C PRO A 221 -1.65 4.09 -22.38
N ALA A 222 -1.45 4.90 -21.35
CA ALA A 222 -1.06 6.30 -21.48
C ALA A 222 0.37 6.48 -22.04
N ASN A 223 0.66 7.69 -22.53
CA ASN A 223 2.01 8.09 -22.91
C ASN A 223 2.89 8.20 -21.64
N PRO A 224 3.96 7.41 -21.50
CA PRO A 224 4.78 7.43 -20.29
C PRO A 224 5.51 8.76 -20.04
N ASN A 225 5.75 9.59 -21.06
CA ASN A 225 6.32 10.92 -20.81
C ASN A 225 5.32 11.83 -20.09
N ALA A 226 4.04 11.77 -20.46
CA ALA A 226 2.99 12.54 -19.78
C ALA A 226 2.72 12.01 -18.35
N VAL A 227 2.80 10.68 -18.17
CA VAL A 227 2.72 10.07 -16.83
C VAL A 227 3.91 10.50 -15.97
N LEU A 228 5.13 10.49 -16.52
CA LEU A 228 6.31 10.97 -15.79
C LEU A 228 6.18 12.43 -15.35
N GLU A 229 5.69 13.30 -16.24
CA GLU A 229 5.42 14.71 -15.92
C GLU A 229 4.41 14.83 -14.77
N SER A 230 3.29 14.11 -14.86
CA SER A 230 2.27 14.08 -13.81
C SER A 230 2.83 13.55 -12.47
N TRP A 231 3.66 12.51 -12.48
CA TRP A 231 4.24 11.93 -11.27
C TRP A 231 5.29 12.86 -10.63
N ILE A 232 6.01 13.64 -11.45
CA ILE A 232 6.92 14.68 -10.95
C ILE A 232 6.13 15.79 -10.25
N GLU A 233 5.07 16.30 -10.86
CA GLU A 233 4.24 17.34 -10.25
C GLU A 233 3.59 16.86 -8.94
N GLU A 234 3.08 15.62 -8.92
CA GLU A 234 2.53 15.01 -7.70
C GLU A 234 3.59 14.91 -6.60
N PHE A 235 4.81 14.47 -6.94
CA PHE A 235 5.92 14.40 -5.98
C PHE A 235 6.31 15.78 -5.45
N GLU A 236 6.43 16.81 -6.30
CA GLU A 236 6.81 18.15 -5.86
C GLU A 236 5.73 18.77 -4.97
N GLY A 237 4.46 18.65 -5.32
CA GLY A 237 3.34 19.12 -4.49
C GLY A 237 3.29 18.40 -3.14
N THR A 238 3.40 17.07 -3.15
CA THR A 238 3.46 16.26 -1.92
C THR A 238 4.67 16.65 -1.06
N ARG A 239 5.83 16.89 -1.67
CA ARG A 239 7.03 17.35 -0.97
C ARG A 239 6.87 18.74 -0.40
N GLU A 240 6.23 19.66 -1.10
CA GLU A 240 5.97 21.02 -0.62
C GLU A 240 5.14 21.01 0.67
N TRP A 241 4.11 20.16 0.71
CA TRP A 241 3.21 19.98 1.86
C TRP A 241 3.78 19.08 2.96
N GLY A 242 4.95 18.49 2.73
CA GLY A 242 5.61 17.60 3.69
C GLY A 242 4.92 16.23 3.84
N GLY A 243 4.32 15.72 2.77
CA GLY A 243 3.71 14.39 2.72
C GLY A 243 4.68 13.26 2.38
N LEU A 244 4.09 12.11 2.06
CA LEU A 244 4.71 10.86 1.63
C LEU A 244 4.38 10.61 0.17
N CYS A 245 5.40 10.57 -0.68
CA CYS A 245 5.27 10.08 -2.03
C CYS A 245 5.37 8.54 -2.02
N MET A 246 4.21 7.88 -2.06
CA MET A 246 4.09 6.43 -2.14
C MET A 246 4.03 6.00 -3.62
N ILE A 247 5.09 5.34 -4.09
CA ILE A 247 5.15 4.82 -5.46
C ILE A 247 4.62 3.39 -5.45
N THR A 248 3.53 3.13 -6.17
CA THR A 248 2.98 1.77 -6.34
C THR A 248 3.13 1.34 -7.80
N VAL A 249 3.79 0.21 -8.02
CA VAL A 249 3.94 -0.37 -9.36
C VAL A 249 3.70 -1.87 -9.33
N HIS A 250 3.49 -2.47 -10.50
CA HIS A 250 3.27 -3.90 -10.62
C HIS A 250 4.37 -4.56 -11.47
N ASP A 251 4.79 -5.77 -11.09
CA ASP A 251 5.86 -6.53 -11.72
C ASP A 251 5.67 -6.74 -13.24
N TRP A 252 4.45 -7.08 -13.65
CA TRP A 252 4.11 -7.37 -15.05
C TRP A 252 3.86 -6.13 -15.92
N ILE A 253 3.63 -4.97 -15.28
CA ILE A 253 3.38 -3.66 -15.91
C ILE A 253 4.68 -2.85 -15.97
N SER A 254 5.24 -2.47 -14.83
CA SER A 254 6.44 -1.62 -14.74
C SER A 254 7.74 -2.35 -15.00
N GLY A 255 7.76 -3.69 -14.95
CA GLY A 255 8.90 -4.49 -15.40
C GLY A 255 9.19 -4.38 -16.92
N ARG A 256 8.30 -3.73 -17.67
CA ARG A 256 8.44 -3.52 -19.13
C ARG A 256 9.44 -2.40 -19.43
N PRO A 257 10.22 -2.49 -20.53
CA PRO A 257 11.32 -1.57 -20.82
C PRO A 257 10.97 -0.08 -20.79
N GLN A 258 9.82 0.28 -21.35
CA GLN A 258 9.38 1.69 -21.41
C GLN A 258 9.09 2.26 -20.02
N ARG A 259 8.49 1.47 -19.12
CA ARG A 259 8.14 1.89 -17.76
C ARG A 259 9.36 1.86 -16.84
N LEU A 260 10.31 0.94 -17.03
CA LEU A 260 11.61 0.98 -16.36
C LEU A 260 12.37 2.28 -16.66
N ARG A 261 12.33 2.78 -17.91
CA ARG A 261 12.93 4.08 -18.27
C ARG A 261 12.20 5.27 -17.65
N LEU A 262 10.89 5.17 -17.45
CA LEU A 262 10.12 6.18 -16.72
C LEU A 262 10.58 6.21 -15.26
N LEU A 263 10.58 5.06 -14.58
CA LEU A 263 11.02 4.94 -13.18
C LEU A 263 12.46 5.42 -13.00
N ASP A 264 13.37 5.07 -13.91
CA ASP A 264 14.77 5.53 -13.86
C ASP A 264 14.88 7.06 -13.88
N ARG A 265 14.08 7.73 -14.72
CA ARG A 265 14.04 9.19 -14.80
C ARG A 265 13.35 9.81 -13.58
N PHE A 266 12.33 9.16 -13.06
CA PHE A 266 11.63 9.62 -11.86
C PHE A 266 12.53 9.53 -10.62
N PHE A 267 13.24 8.41 -10.44
CA PHE A 267 14.23 8.25 -9.37
C PHE A 267 15.36 9.26 -9.47
N ALA A 268 15.81 9.57 -10.70
CA ALA A 268 16.80 10.63 -10.91
C ALA A 268 16.29 12.01 -10.42
N HIS A 269 15.03 12.33 -10.71
CA HIS A 269 14.39 13.58 -10.25
C HIS A 269 14.31 13.64 -8.73
N ILE A 270 13.73 12.60 -8.10
CA ILE A 270 13.59 12.53 -6.64
C ILE A 270 14.96 12.57 -5.94
N SER A 271 15.96 11.85 -6.47
CA SER A 271 17.30 11.78 -5.88
C SER A 271 18.07 13.11 -5.93
N ALA A 272 17.64 14.05 -6.77
CA ALA A 272 18.17 15.40 -6.79
C ALA A 272 17.73 16.21 -5.55
N ALA A 273 16.55 15.91 -4.98
CA ALA A 273 16.03 16.53 -3.77
C ALA A 273 16.70 15.95 -2.51
N LYS A 274 17.48 16.77 -1.79
CA LYS A 274 18.28 16.33 -0.63
C LYS A 274 17.53 16.37 0.70
N ASP A 275 16.36 16.99 0.74
CA ASP A 275 15.47 17.09 1.89
C ASP A 275 14.43 15.97 1.96
N VAL A 276 14.55 14.95 1.10
CA VAL A 276 13.68 13.77 1.09
C VAL A 276 14.28 12.61 1.88
N TRP A 277 13.44 11.87 2.59
CA TRP A 277 13.78 10.62 3.23
C TRP A 277 13.30 9.42 2.39
N TRP A 278 14.24 8.67 1.81
CA TRP A 278 13.94 7.37 1.23
C TRP A 278 13.86 6.31 2.33
N ALA A 279 12.74 5.60 2.38
CA ALA A 279 12.49 4.58 3.39
C ALA A 279 11.52 3.51 2.87
N THR A 280 11.61 2.34 3.48
CA THR A 280 10.57 1.31 3.34
C THR A 280 9.32 1.71 4.16
N PRO A 281 8.11 1.26 3.76
CA PRO A 281 6.91 1.46 4.56
C PRO A 281 7.04 1.00 6.02
N MET A 282 7.75 -0.11 6.31
CA MET A 282 8.01 -0.50 7.71
C MET A 282 8.78 0.58 8.48
N GLN A 283 9.86 1.11 7.92
CA GLN A 283 10.65 2.16 8.57
C GLN A 283 9.81 3.42 8.81
N ILE A 284 8.94 3.77 7.85
CA ILE A 284 8.01 4.89 7.96
C ILE A 284 7.00 4.64 9.10
N ALA A 285 6.42 3.45 9.17
CA ALA A 285 5.47 3.08 10.22
C ALA A 285 6.10 3.04 11.61
N GLU A 286 7.32 2.50 11.74
CA GLU A 286 8.07 2.48 12.99
C GLU A 286 8.43 3.89 13.46
N TYR A 287 8.82 4.77 12.53
CA TYR A 287 9.07 6.17 12.84
C TYR A 287 7.79 6.89 13.27
N HIS A 288 6.67 6.67 12.58
CA HIS A 288 5.37 7.24 12.99
C HIS A 288 5.05 6.88 14.46
N ARG A 289 5.17 5.59 14.81
CA ARG A 289 4.88 5.07 16.14
C ARG A 289 5.85 5.58 17.23
N SER A 290 7.11 5.80 16.89
CA SER A 290 8.17 6.14 17.86
C SER A 290 8.50 7.63 17.96
N SER A 291 7.94 8.46 17.08
CA SER A 291 8.20 9.91 17.02
C SER A 291 7.10 10.72 17.72
N ALA A 292 7.30 12.04 17.74
CA ALA A 292 6.30 12.98 18.21
C ALA A 292 5.01 13.01 17.36
N ASN A 293 4.92 12.22 16.27
CA ASN A 293 3.72 12.07 15.45
C ASN A 293 2.71 11.09 16.06
N ALA A 294 3.15 10.21 16.97
CA ALA A 294 2.28 9.21 17.58
C ALA A 294 1.06 9.87 18.27
N ASN A 295 -0.13 9.32 18.03
CA ASN A 295 -1.42 9.80 18.54
C ASN A 295 -1.90 11.17 18.05
N ARG A 296 -1.18 11.86 17.15
CA ARG A 296 -1.59 13.16 16.59
C ARG A 296 -2.54 13.04 15.41
N PHE A 297 -2.57 11.88 14.77
CA PHE A 297 -3.28 11.63 13.53
C PHE A 297 -4.09 10.34 13.69
N ASP A 298 -4.83 10.24 14.78
CA ASP A 298 -5.63 9.06 15.12
C ASP A 298 -7.07 9.29 14.68
N VAL A 299 -7.61 8.33 13.93
CA VAL A 299 -8.99 8.34 13.44
C VAL A 299 -9.65 6.98 13.67
N SER A 300 -10.98 6.93 13.54
CA SER A 300 -11.74 5.70 13.70
C SER A 300 -12.01 5.00 12.37
N ALA A 301 -12.08 3.67 12.36
CA ALA A 301 -12.53 2.89 11.20
C ALA A 301 -14.06 2.97 10.98
N HIS A 302 -14.79 3.74 11.79
CA HIS A 302 -16.24 3.81 11.72
C HIS A 302 -16.76 4.34 10.37
N VAL A 303 -17.66 3.57 9.74
CA VAL A 303 -18.35 3.94 8.50
C VAL A 303 -19.79 4.40 8.81
N GLY A 304 -20.02 5.73 8.90
CA GLY A 304 -21.35 6.35 9.16
C GLY A 304 -21.26 7.79 9.73
N ARG A 305 -22.35 8.54 10.00
CA ARG A 305 -23.13 9.33 9.01
C ARG A 305 -22.62 10.78 8.90
N PHE A 306 -22.85 11.35 7.71
CA PHE A 306 -22.90 12.78 7.40
C PHE A 306 -23.82 13.56 8.38
N ALA A 307 -23.27 14.66 8.90
CA ALA A 307 -23.81 15.64 9.85
C ALA A 307 -24.01 15.17 11.31
N PRO A 308 -23.52 15.95 12.31
CA PRO A 308 -23.92 15.73 13.69
C PRO A 308 -25.44 15.88 13.77
N SER A 309 -26.09 15.02 14.56
CA SER A 309 -27.50 15.20 14.88
C SER A 309 -27.68 16.61 15.45
N VAL A 310 -28.30 17.50 14.69
CA VAL A 310 -28.80 18.75 15.26
C VAL A 310 -29.92 18.33 16.19
N SER A 311 -29.62 18.19 17.48
CA SER A 311 -30.62 18.08 18.52
C SER A 311 -31.51 19.32 18.39
N LYS A 312 -32.77 19.11 17.99
CA LYS A 312 -33.83 20.11 18.14
C LYS A 312 -34.19 20.27 19.60
#